data_AF-A0A2W4N6X2-F1
#
_entry.id   AF-A0A2W4N6X2-F1
#
_cell.length_a   1.000
_cell.length_b   1.000
_cell.length_c   1.000
_cell.angle_alpha   90.00
_cell.angle_beta   90.00
_cell.angle_gamma   90.00
#
_symmetry.space_group_name_H-M   'P 1'
#
loop_
_entity.id
_entity.type
_entity.pdbx_description
1 polymer ?
#
loop_
_entity_poly.entity_id
_entity_poly.type
_entity_poly.pdbx_seq_one_letter_code
_entity_poly.pdbx_strand_id
1 'polypeptide(L)'
;MVARSEQPYRLPEVPVSQAEYLRARVLAGLYVNGDLPTLIRFAIRAYRPEISREWECIECGARMVPERQEWPVLDVRVCNLPGYTCPQCGEGVGPPITLLATLEELLEQGLIAPEDGRLDFEALMAWADGAEGP
;
A
#
# COMPACT_ATOMS: atom_id res chain seq x y z
N MET A 1 9.72 -48.50 -17.79
CA MET A 1 8.57 -47.58 -17.73
C MET A 1 8.36 -47.20 -16.27
N VAL A 2 8.60 -45.94 -15.90
CA VAL A 2 8.40 -45.47 -14.51
C VAL A 2 6.96 -44.97 -14.40
N ALA A 3 6.16 -45.62 -13.57
CA ALA A 3 4.79 -45.19 -13.30
C ALA A 3 4.84 -43.81 -12.62
N ARG A 4 4.35 -42.77 -13.30
CA ARG A 4 4.14 -41.46 -12.69
C ARG A 4 2.96 -41.59 -11.73
N SER A 5 3.21 -41.52 -10.43
CA SER A 5 2.12 -41.46 -9.45
C SER A 5 1.42 -40.12 -9.60
N GLU A 6 0.16 -40.15 -10.02
CA GLU A 6 -0.74 -38.98 -10.09
C GLU A 6 -1.22 -38.57 -8.69
N GLN A 7 -0.31 -38.47 -7.72
CA GLN A 7 -0.69 -37.88 -6.44
C GLN A 7 -0.99 -36.39 -6.69
N PRO A 8 -2.21 -35.91 -6.37
CA PRO A 8 -2.53 -34.51 -6.54
C PRO A 8 -1.58 -33.71 -5.65
N TYR A 9 -0.80 -32.84 -6.27
CA TYR A 9 0.07 -31.90 -5.56
C TYR A 9 -0.80 -31.12 -4.57
N ARG A 10 -0.60 -31.34 -3.27
CA ARG A 10 -1.18 -30.48 -2.24
C ARG A 10 -0.15 -29.41 -1.90
N LEU A 11 -0.49 -28.16 -2.21
CA LEU A 11 0.27 -27.02 -1.69
C LEU A 11 0.15 -27.05 -0.16
N PRO A 12 1.28 -27.02 0.57
CA PRO A 12 1.24 -26.94 2.03
C PRO A 12 0.62 -25.60 2.44
N GLU A 13 -0.40 -25.67 3.31
CA GLU A 13 -0.95 -24.48 3.95
C GLU A 13 0.04 -23.99 5.00
N VAL A 14 0.75 -22.91 4.70
CA VAL A 14 1.64 -22.25 5.64
C VAL A 14 0.83 -21.18 6.37
N PRO A 15 0.62 -21.29 7.70
CA PRO A 15 -0.02 -20.22 8.44
C PRO A 15 0.90 -19.00 8.42
N VAL A 16 0.38 -17.90 7.90
CA VAL A 16 1.05 -16.60 7.85
C VAL A 16 0.23 -15.60 8.65
N SER A 17 0.91 -14.69 9.34
CA SER A 17 0.26 -13.53 9.91
C SER A 17 -0.32 -12.62 8.81
N GLN A 18 -1.26 -11.75 9.18
CA GLN A 18 -1.85 -10.80 8.23
C GLN A 18 -0.80 -9.89 7.59
N ALA A 19 0.22 -9.47 8.35
CA ALA A 19 1.33 -8.67 7.86
C ALA A 19 2.18 -9.43 6.83
N GLU A 20 2.54 -10.68 7.12
CA GLU A 20 3.30 -11.54 6.21
C GLU A 20 2.52 -11.84 4.93
N TYR A 21 1.21 -12.04 5.03
CA TYR A 21 0.34 -12.24 3.87
C TYR A 21 0.30 -11.00 2.97
N LEU A 22 0.17 -9.81 3.54
CA LEU A 22 0.19 -8.56 2.79
C LEU A 22 1.54 -8.35 2.11
N ARG A 23 2.64 -8.59 2.84
CA ARG A 23 4.00 -8.52 2.31
C ARG A 23 4.20 -9.49 1.14
N ALA A 24 3.77 -10.74 1.28
CA ALA A 24 3.84 -11.73 0.22
C ALA A 24 3.03 -11.33 -1.03
N ARG A 25 1.87 -10.68 -0.85
CA ARG A 25 1.07 -10.14 -1.97
C ARG A 25 1.77 -8.97 -2.66
N VAL A 26 2.39 -8.07 -1.91
CA VAL A 26 3.19 -6.95 -2.45
C VAL A 26 4.38 -7.50 -3.24
N LEU A 27 5.14 -8.43 -2.67
CA LEU A 27 6.26 -9.11 -3.32
C LEU A 27 5.85 -9.89 -4.57
N ALA A 28 4.74 -10.63 -4.51
CA ALA A 28 4.20 -11.30 -5.69
C ALA A 28 3.78 -10.29 -6.77
N GLY A 29 3.20 -9.16 -6.38
CA GLY A 29 2.89 -8.04 -7.28
C GLY A 29 4.13 -7.45 -7.95
N LEU A 30 5.22 -7.28 -7.19
CA LEU A 30 6.53 -6.83 -7.69
C LEU A 30 7.09 -7.83 -8.70
N TYR A 31 7.02 -9.12 -8.38
CA TYR A 31 7.59 -10.20 -9.20
C TYR A 31 6.82 -10.44 -10.51
N VAL A 32 5.50 -10.24 -10.50
CA VAL A 32 4.63 -10.47 -11.67
C VAL A 32 4.62 -9.29 -12.63
N ASN A 33 4.63 -8.04 -12.12
CA ASN A 33 4.50 -6.86 -12.98
C ASN A 33 5.85 -6.27 -13.42
N GLY A 34 6.94 -6.48 -12.66
CA GLY A 34 8.29 -5.97 -12.99
C GLY A 34 8.44 -4.44 -13.01
N ASP A 35 7.33 -3.70 -12.96
CA ASP A 35 7.26 -2.25 -13.03
C ASP A 35 6.76 -1.66 -11.71
N LEU A 36 7.69 -1.01 -11.01
CA LEU A 36 7.48 -0.32 -9.72
C LEU A 36 6.31 0.68 -9.75
N PRO A 37 6.20 1.56 -10.78
CA PRO A 37 5.02 2.40 -11.01
C PRO A 37 3.69 1.65 -11.01
N THR A 38 3.61 0.49 -11.65
CA THR A 38 2.38 -0.33 -11.68
C THR A 38 1.99 -0.86 -10.30
N LEU A 39 2.97 -1.23 -9.46
CA LEU A 39 2.72 -1.67 -8.09
C LEU A 39 2.20 -0.53 -7.20
N ILE A 40 2.82 0.65 -7.28
CA ILE A 40 2.38 1.85 -6.57
C ILE A 40 0.94 2.18 -6.99
N ARG A 41 0.67 2.19 -8.29
CA ARG A 41 -0.68 2.39 -8.84
C ARG A 41 -1.67 1.31 -8.38
N PHE A 42 -1.26 0.05 -8.25
CA PHE A 42 -2.12 -1.03 -7.74
C PHE A 42 -2.46 -0.85 -6.26
N ALA A 43 -1.48 -0.59 -5.40
CA ALA A 43 -1.71 -0.31 -3.98
C ALA A 43 -2.68 0.86 -3.79
N ILE A 44 -2.62 1.85 -4.69
CA ILE A 44 -3.49 3.03 -4.68
C ILE A 44 -4.84 2.79 -5.34
N ARG A 45 -4.92 1.92 -6.34
CA ARG A 45 -6.21 1.47 -6.89
C ARG A 45 -6.95 0.58 -5.91
N ALA A 46 -6.26 -0.25 -5.13
CA ALA A 46 -6.85 -0.98 -4.02
C ALA A 46 -7.38 -0.04 -2.93
N TYR A 47 -6.77 1.15 -2.80
CA TYR A 47 -7.21 2.23 -1.92
C TYR A 47 -8.43 3.01 -2.46
N ARG A 48 -8.60 3.16 -3.78
CA ARG A 48 -9.71 3.95 -4.37
C ARG A 48 -11.14 3.51 -3.96
N PRO A 49 -11.45 2.20 -3.80
CA PRO A 49 -12.71 1.71 -3.23
C PRO A 49 -12.81 1.89 -1.71
N GLU A 50 -11.70 1.82 -0.97
CA GLU A 50 -11.67 2.11 0.48
C GLU A 50 -11.84 3.62 0.77
N ILE A 51 -11.75 4.48 -0.24
CA ILE A 51 -11.92 5.95 -0.14
C ILE A 51 -13.28 6.43 -0.64
N SER A 52 -14.08 5.60 -1.32
CA SER A 52 -15.13 6.15 -2.18
C SER A 52 -16.23 6.89 -1.39
N ARG A 53 -16.09 8.23 -1.41
CA ARG A 53 -16.98 9.36 -1.12
C ARG A 53 -17.78 9.45 0.18
N GLU A 54 -17.96 8.40 0.98
CA GLU A 54 -18.91 8.44 2.11
C GLU A 54 -18.41 7.64 3.33
N TRP A 55 -17.16 7.84 3.76
CA TRP A 55 -16.77 7.34 5.06
C TRP A 55 -17.42 8.21 6.12
N GLU A 56 -18.39 7.64 6.82
CA GLU A 56 -18.94 8.18 8.05
C GLU A 56 -18.04 7.72 9.19
N CYS A 57 -17.74 8.62 10.12
CA CYS A 57 -17.05 8.24 11.33
C CYS A 57 -17.88 7.23 12.11
N ILE A 58 -17.24 6.17 12.59
CA ILE A 58 -17.90 5.10 13.36
C ILE A 58 -18.49 5.65 14.68
N GLU A 59 -17.86 6.68 15.25
CA GLU A 59 -18.30 7.31 16.50
C GLU A 59 -19.37 8.40 16.27
N CYS A 60 -19.10 9.30 15.32
CA CYS A 60 -19.85 10.54 15.15
C CYS A 60 -20.94 10.44 14.05
N GLY A 61 -20.87 9.43 13.17
CA GLY A 61 -21.71 9.31 11.96
C GLY A 61 -21.49 10.42 10.93
N ALA A 62 -20.67 11.43 11.23
CA ALA A 62 -20.41 12.52 10.33
C ALA A 62 -19.49 12.07 9.20
N ARG A 63 -19.73 12.65 8.02
CA ARG A 63 -18.88 12.46 6.86
C ARG A 63 -17.46 12.93 7.15
N MET A 64 -16.50 12.05 6.90
CA MET A 64 -15.09 12.35 7.06
C MET A 64 -14.58 13.26 5.95
N VAL A 65 -13.65 14.14 6.31
CA VAL A 65 -13.04 15.13 5.41
C VAL A 65 -11.65 14.63 5.01
N PRO A 66 -11.28 14.66 3.72
CA PRO A 66 -9.94 14.29 3.29
C PRO A 66 -8.89 15.24 3.86
N GLU A 67 -7.77 14.68 4.29
CA GLU A 67 -6.64 15.40 4.86
C GLU A 67 -5.31 14.83 4.32
N ARG A 68 -4.25 15.64 4.38
CA ARG A 68 -2.88 15.23 4.10
C ARG A 68 -2.15 14.97 5.41
N GLN A 69 -1.73 13.73 5.58
CA GLN A 69 -1.07 13.26 6.80
C GLN A 69 0.42 13.02 6.54
N GLU A 70 1.22 13.18 7.60
CA GLU A 70 2.58 12.68 7.65
C GLU A 70 2.58 11.36 8.43
N TRP A 71 3.24 10.34 7.89
CA TRP A 71 3.33 9.04 8.54
C TRP A 71 4.77 8.50 8.48
N PRO A 72 5.31 7.98 9.60
CA PRO A 72 6.61 7.32 9.58
C PRO A 72 6.50 5.94 8.93
N VAL A 73 7.38 5.66 7.97
CA VAL A 73 7.56 4.33 7.37
C VAL A 73 9.04 4.01 7.50
N LEU A 74 9.37 3.01 8.34
CA LEU A 74 10.74 2.76 8.78
C LEU A 74 11.38 4.04 9.36
N ASP A 75 12.57 4.40 8.90
CA ASP A 75 13.31 5.61 9.28
C ASP A 75 12.96 6.84 8.42
N VAL A 76 11.93 6.74 7.57
CA VAL A 76 11.54 7.78 6.60
C VAL A 76 10.21 8.40 7.00
N ARG A 77 10.12 9.73 6.88
CA ARG A 77 8.85 10.44 7.02
C ARG A 77 8.17 10.61 5.68
N VAL A 78 7.06 9.92 5.48
CA VAL A 78 6.26 10.06 4.26
C VAL A 78 5.23 11.16 4.45
N CYS A 79 5.28 12.16 3.58
CA CYS A 79 4.49 13.38 3.62
C CYS A 79 3.39 13.34 2.56
N ASN A 80 2.34 14.16 2.76
CA ASN A 80 1.22 14.29 1.84
C ASN A 80 0.46 12.98 1.58
N LEU A 81 0.52 12.04 2.53
CA LEU A 81 -0.24 10.81 2.44
C LEU A 81 -1.74 11.13 2.53
N PRO A 82 -2.57 10.52 1.69
CA PRO A 82 -4.01 10.72 1.76
C PRO A 82 -4.56 10.03 3.03
N GLY A 83 -5.27 10.79 3.86
CA GLY A 83 -6.01 10.30 5.02
C GLY A 83 -7.36 11.02 5.16
N TYR A 84 -8.06 10.74 6.27
CA TYR A 84 -9.38 11.31 6.54
C TYR A 84 -9.53 11.67 8.01
N THR A 85 -10.30 12.71 8.32
CA THR A 85 -10.56 13.15 9.70
C THR A 85 -12.05 13.46 9.91
N CYS A 86 -12.65 12.99 11.02
CA CYS A 86 -14.03 13.39 11.38
C CYS A 86 -13.98 14.85 11.87
N PRO A 87 -14.75 15.77 11.27
CA PRO A 87 -14.76 17.18 11.69
C PRO A 87 -15.44 17.40 13.06
N GLN A 88 -16.15 16.41 13.59
CA GLN A 88 -16.85 16.52 14.88
C GLN A 88 -16.05 15.95 16.06
N CYS A 89 -15.47 14.76 15.93
CA CYS A 89 -14.68 14.16 17.01
C CYS A 89 -13.17 14.37 16.85
N GLY A 90 -12.70 14.83 15.68
CA GLY A 90 -11.27 15.02 15.39
C GLY A 90 -10.50 13.72 15.16
N GLU A 91 -11.16 12.56 15.22
CA GLU A 91 -10.51 11.27 14.97
C GLU A 91 -10.13 11.12 13.50
N GLY A 92 -8.88 10.76 13.28
CA GLY A 92 -8.30 10.52 11.97
C GLY A 92 -8.28 9.02 11.65
N VAL A 93 -8.66 8.67 10.42
CA VAL A 93 -8.30 7.37 9.85
C VAL A 93 -6.92 7.53 9.25
N GLY A 94 -5.98 6.79 9.81
CA GLY A 94 -4.61 6.72 9.31
C GLY A 94 -4.53 6.07 7.92
N PRO A 95 -3.35 6.08 7.31
CA PRO A 95 -3.11 5.45 6.03
C PRO A 95 -3.53 3.98 5.98
N PRO A 96 -3.98 3.47 4.82
CA PRO A 96 -4.26 2.05 4.66
C PRO A 96 -2.99 1.22 4.89
N ILE A 97 -3.12 0.13 5.63
CA ILE A 97 -2.01 -0.77 5.94
C ILE A 97 -1.32 -1.33 4.69
N THR A 98 -2.07 -1.57 3.61
CA THR A 98 -1.53 -2.04 2.33
C THR A 98 -0.61 -0.99 1.69
N LEU A 99 -0.95 0.30 1.81
CA LEU A 99 -0.12 1.39 1.30
C LEU A 99 1.17 1.49 2.11
N LEU A 100 1.08 1.42 3.44
CA LEU A 100 2.24 1.45 4.33
C LEU A 100 3.17 0.26 4.06
N ALA A 101 2.64 -0.96 3.98
CA ALA A 101 3.41 -2.16 3.67
C ALA A 101 4.08 -2.08 2.29
N THR A 102 3.42 -1.45 1.31
CA THR A 102 4.01 -1.22 0.00
C THR A 102 5.20 -0.27 0.13
N LEU A 103 5.01 0.91 0.72
CA LEU A 103 6.07 1.91 0.89
C LEU A 103 7.26 1.36 1.69
N GLU A 104 6.98 0.58 2.74
CA GLU A 104 7.98 -0.11 3.55
C GLU A 104 8.83 -1.04 2.69
N GLU A 105 8.21 -1.94 1.92
CA GLU A 105 8.94 -2.85 1.04
C GLU A 105 9.76 -2.09 -0.03
N LEU A 106 9.21 -1.01 -0.60
CA LEU A 106 9.94 -0.20 -1.58
C LEU A 106 11.19 0.47 -0.99
N LEU A 107 11.09 0.92 0.27
CA LEU A 107 12.21 1.50 1.01
C LEU A 107 13.24 0.43 1.42
N GLU A 108 12.79 -0.72 1.94
CA GLU A 108 13.69 -1.83 2.34
C GLU A 108 14.50 -2.37 1.15
N GLN A 109 13.87 -2.46 -0.02
CA GLN A 109 14.52 -2.91 -1.25
C GLN A 109 15.37 -1.82 -1.92
N GLY A 110 15.38 -0.60 -1.39
CA GLY A 110 16.10 0.55 -1.96
C GLY A 110 15.59 0.99 -3.33
N LEU A 111 14.33 0.65 -3.66
CA LEU A 111 13.70 0.99 -4.94
C LEU A 111 13.23 2.45 -4.99
N ILE A 112 12.99 3.03 -3.82
CA ILE A 112 12.79 4.48 -3.64
C ILE A 112 13.76 4.97 -2.57
N ALA A 113 14.43 6.08 -2.85
CA ALA A 113 15.41 6.68 -1.96
C ALA A 113 14.98 8.12 -1.65
N PRO A 114 14.44 8.39 -0.45
CA PRO A 114 14.01 9.72 -0.07
C PRO A 114 15.21 10.65 0.18
N GLU A 115 15.09 11.90 -0.28
CA GLU A 115 16.05 12.95 0.06
C GLU A 115 15.83 13.37 1.51
N ASP A 116 16.92 13.44 2.29
CA ASP A 116 16.91 13.88 3.69
C ASP A 116 15.94 13.13 4.62
N GLY A 117 15.65 11.86 4.32
CA GLY A 117 14.74 11.03 5.12
C GLY A 117 13.26 11.44 4.99
N ARG A 118 12.91 12.25 3.98
CA ARG A 118 11.54 12.64 3.68
C ARG A 118 11.12 12.15 2.30
N LEU A 119 9.95 11.53 2.23
CA LEU A 119 9.35 11.07 0.99
C LEU A 119 8.06 11.84 0.75
N ASP A 120 7.96 12.60 -0.34
CA ASP A 120 6.70 13.23 -0.74
C ASP A 120 5.86 12.23 -1.56
N PHE A 121 4.71 11.84 -1.02
CA PHE A 121 3.85 10.86 -1.65
C PHE A 121 3.20 11.37 -2.95
N GLU A 122 2.87 12.65 -3.04
CA GLU A 122 2.30 13.22 -4.27
C GLU A 122 3.36 13.31 -5.37
N ALA A 123 4.60 13.64 -5.00
CA ALA A 123 5.71 13.62 -5.95
C ALA A 123 6.01 12.20 -6.45
N LEU A 124 6.00 11.21 -5.55
CA LEU A 124 6.12 9.79 -5.91
C LEU A 124 5.01 9.38 -6.87
N MET A 125 3.79 9.89 -6.67
CA MET A 125 2.67 9.64 -7.54
C MET A 125 2.79 10.29 -8.91
N ALA A 126 3.16 11.57 -8.95
CA ALA A 126 3.39 12.28 -10.20
C ALA A 126 4.50 11.59 -11.02
N TRP A 127 5.53 11.07 -10.36
CA TRP A 127 6.54 10.23 -11.00
C TRP A 127 5.97 8.91 -11.50
N ALA A 128 5.19 8.19 -10.69
CA ALA A 128 4.60 6.91 -11.08
C ALA A 128 3.61 7.02 -12.25
N ASP A 129 2.88 8.13 -12.33
CA ASP A 129 1.98 8.46 -13.45
C ASP A 129 2.75 8.98 -14.68
N GLY A 130 3.85 9.70 -14.47
CA GLY A 130 4.71 10.25 -15.53
C GLY A 130 5.77 9.30 -16.09
N ALA A 131 6.02 8.15 -15.44
CA ALA A 131 6.93 7.10 -15.91
C ALA A 131 6.39 6.32 -17.13
N GLU A 132 5.20 6.68 -17.65
CA GLU A 132 4.77 6.24 -18.97
C GLU A 132 5.60 6.95 -20.06
N GLY A 133 6.55 6.20 -20.65
CA GLY A 133 6.91 6.44 -22.05
C GLY A 133 8.10 5.62 -22.56
N PRO A 134 8.13 5.24 -23.84
CA PRO A 134 7.02 5.00 -24.79
C PRO A 134 6.47 3.55 -24.75
#